data_AF-A0A2W6NNR4-F1
#
_entry.id   AF-A0A2W6NNR4-F1
#
_cell.length_a   1.000
_cell.length_b   1.000
_cell.length_c   1.000
_cell.angle_alpha   90.00
_cell.angle_beta   90.00
_cell.angle_gamma   90.00
#
_symmetry.space_group_name_H-M   'P 1'
#
loop_
_entity.id
_entity.type
_entity.pdbx_description
1 polymer ?
#
loop_
_entity_poly.entity_id
_entity_poly.type
_entity_poly.pdbx_seq_one_letter_code
_entity_poly.pdbx_strand_id
1 'polypeptide(L)'
;MGKSKEEVVGKLFGRWLVVKKLKMNNRNYYKCECQCDSKTIKNMRLDSLKSNKNLDCGCLNKEDCSLVNRIFGHWKVLELAAPKKNTHLKQWKCICTLCCKKVKNIPETYLLRGVTNSCGCNKNENKLKDLSGKRFGFLTVIKRIGLSGHTPTWLCVCDCGGDRIVPRNDLKRRDGREITHCGCKNMESVNGFIICEDYVVGNTTRGWEFYFDINDLEEVEKYSWCMDDKGYVRSRQFDEKGQRKTIVLHRLLLNAAEGEIVDHKNNTPCDNRRTNIRMASIKENTRNRTPRSPYNISGLSKNDRGKWLAGINVDKKHIYLGTFNTYEEAFEARKDAEIFYFGEFRYQGNES
;
A
#
# COMPACT_ATOMS: atom_id res chain seq x y z
N MET A 1 -6.91 86.75 6.42
CA MET A 1 -6.00 85.59 6.52
C MET A 1 -5.57 85.14 5.13
N GLY A 2 -4.35 85.50 4.71
CA GLY A 2 -3.80 85.16 3.39
C GLY A 2 -2.46 84.44 3.52
N LYS A 3 -2.50 83.11 3.52
CA LYS A 3 -1.38 82.15 3.36
C LYS A 3 -2.02 80.91 2.74
N SER A 4 -1.60 80.25 1.65
CA SER A 4 -0.40 80.26 0.83
C SER A 4 -0.83 79.90 -0.62
N LYS A 5 -0.53 80.75 -1.63
CA LYS A 5 -0.90 80.52 -3.05
C LYS A 5 0.31 80.22 -3.96
N GLU A 6 1.50 80.08 -3.37
CA GLU A 6 2.77 79.76 -4.05
C GLU A 6 3.40 78.45 -3.58
N GLU A 7 2.83 77.81 -2.58
CA GLU A 7 3.43 76.67 -1.88
C GLU A 7 2.99 75.32 -2.46
N VAL A 8 2.68 75.28 -3.76
CA VAL A 8 2.22 74.06 -4.47
C VAL A 8 3.27 73.53 -5.43
N VAL A 9 4.19 74.38 -5.90
CA VAL A 9 5.31 73.96 -6.74
C VAL A 9 6.28 73.12 -5.90
N GLY A 10 6.69 71.97 -6.43
CA GLY A 10 7.49 70.97 -5.71
C GLY A 10 6.65 69.96 -4.89
N LYS A 11 5.33 70.16 -4.74
CA LYS A 11 4.46 69.19 -4.06
C LYS A 11 3.96 68.10 -5.01
N LEU A 12 3.78 66.92 -4.45
CA LEU A 12 3.22 65.74 -5.12
C LEU A 12 1.72 65.62 -4.85
N PHE A 13 0.95 65.38 -5.90
CA PHE A 13 -0.48 65.08 -5.83
C PHE A 13 -0.72 63.77 -6.58
N GLY A 14 -0.89 62.67 -5.84
CA GLY A 14 -0.73 61.33 -6.40
C GLY A 14 0.69 61.14 -6.94
N ARG A 15 0.83 60.79 -8.23
CA ARG A 15 2.10 60.66 -8.95
C ARG A 15 2.50 61.91 -9.74
N TRP A 16 1.76 63.01 -9.61
CA TRP A 16 2.06 64.26 -10.30
C TRP A 16 2.94 65.16 -9.45
N LEU A 17 4.17 65.42 -9.90
CA LEU A 17 5.02 66.46 -9.34
C LEU A 17 4.70 67.79 -10.03
N VAL A 18 4.35 68.81 -9.24
CA VAL A 18 4.08 70.14 -9.77
C VAL A 18 5.40 70.87 -10.02
N VAL A 19 5.78 71.02 -11.28
CA VAL A 19 7.08 71.58 -11.68
C VAL A 19 7.07 73.10 -11.71
N LYS A 20 6.01 73.72 -12.26
CA LYS A 20 5.87 75.18 -12.27
C LYS A 20 4.43 75.65 -12.48
N LYS A 21 4.15 76.87 -12.04
CA LYS A 21 2.87 77.57 -12.28
C LYS A 21 2.87 78.23 -13.66
N LEU A 22 1.73 78.17 -14.33
CA LEU A 22 1.47 78.78 -15.64
C LEU A 22 0.19 79.63 -15.57
N LYS A 23 0.14 80.70 -16.36
CA LYS A 23 -1.04 81.56 -16.50
C LYS A 23 -1.54 81.49 -17.94
N MET A 24 -2.75 80.97 -18.13
CA MET A 24 -3.36 80.78 -19.46
C MET A 24 -4.83 81.19 -19.42
N ASN A 25 -5.28 81.99 -20.38
CA ASN A 25 -6.66 82.50 -20.49
C ASN A 25 -7.21 83.05 -19.16
N ASN A 26 -6.42 83.94 -18.54
CA ASN A 26 -6.71 84.59 -17.26
C ASN A 26 -6.96 83.65 -16.06
N ARG A 27 -6.56 82.38 -16.16
CA ARG A 27 -6.66 81.36 -15.12
C ARG A 27 -5.30 80.75 -14.80
N ASN A 28 -5.14 80.28 -13.56
CA ASN A 28 -3.93 79.62 -13.09
C ASN A 28 -3.96 78.12 -13.42
N TYR A 29 -2.94 77.66 -14.12
CA TYR A 29 -2.64 76.25 -14.39
C TYR A 29 -1.28 75.89 -13.79
N TYR A 30 -1.00 74.60 -13.66
CA TYR A 30 0.24 74.07 -13.13
C TYR A 30 0.77 73.01 -14.09
N LYS A 31 2.01 73.18 -14.54
CA LYS A 31 2.72 72.17 -15.32
C LYS A 31 3.13 71.05 -14.38
N CYS A 32 2.58 69.87 -14.60
CA CYS A 32 2.78 68.70 -13.76
C CYS A 32 3.48 67.62 -14.58
N GLU A 33 4.47 66.99 -13.97
CA GLU A 33 5.21 65.86 -14.55
C GLU A 33 4.90 64.60 -13.76
N CYS A 34 4.51 63.55 -14.46
CA CYS A 34 4.19 62.28 -13.83
C CYS A 34 5.48 61.54 -13.49
N GLN A 35 5.56 60.98 -12.28
CA GLN A 35 6.71 60.23 -11.79
C GLN A 35 6.80 58.78 -12.32
N CYS A 36 6.12 58.46 -13.43
CA CYS A 36 6.30 57.19 -14.12
C CYS A 36 7.47 57.25 -15.11
N ASP A 37 7.92 56.09 -15.60
CA ASP A 37 9.04 56.00 -16.56
C ASP A 37 8.81 56.83 -17.84
N SER A 38 7.54 56.98 -18.25
CA SER A 38 7.17 57.77 -19.44
C SER A 38 7.26 59.30 -19.22
N LYS A 39 7.44 59.76 -17.97
CA LYS A 39 7.57 61.19 -17.59
C LYS A 39 6.57 62.12 -18.27
N THR A 40 5.31 61.68 -18.36
CA THR A 40 4.26 62.42 -19.06
C THR A 40 4.06 63.80 -18.44
N ILE A 41 3.91 64.84 -19.26
CA ILE A 41 3.71 66.22 -18.81
C ILE A 41 2.29 66.68 -19.13
N LYS A 42 1.59 67.25 -18.15
CA LYS A 42 0.24 67.81 -18.34
C LYS A 42 0.05 69.12 -17.58
N ASN A 43 -0.66 70.06 -18.20
CA ASN A 43 -1.04 71.32 -17.56
C ASN A 43 -2.41 71.17 -16.92
N MET A 44 -2.48 71.28 -15.60
CA MET A 44 -3.70 71.00 -14.83
C MET A 44 -4.02 72.11 -13.84
N ARG A 45 -5.29 72.24 -13.47
CA ARG A 45 -5.74 73.21 -12.45
C ARG A 45 -5.64 72.59 -11.05
N LEU A 46 -5.57 73.44 -10.03
CA LEU A 46 -5.35 73.00 -8.64
C LEU A 46 -6.48 72.11 -8.10
N ASP A 47 -7.71 72.43 -8.45
CA ASP A 47 -8.91 71.65 -8.13
C ASP A 47 -8.88 70.25 -8.78
N SER A 48 -8.37 70.15 -10.01
CA SER A 48 -8.19 68.86 -10.69
C SER A 48 -7.10 68.01 -10.05
N LEU A 49 -6.01 68.63 -9.55
CA LEU A 49 -4.93 67.94 -8.83
C LEU A 49 -5.35 67.41 -7.46
N LYS A 50 -6.26 68.13 -6.77
CA LYS A 50 -6.81 67.70 -5.48
C LYS A 50 -7.95 66.68 -5.61
N SER A 51 -8.42 66.42 -6.83
CA SER A 51 -9.46 65.45 -7.09
C SER A 51 -8.89 64.03 -7.13
N ASN A 52 -9.51 63.09 -6.40
CA ASN A 52 -9.17 61.66 -6.45
C ASN A 52 -9.36 61.01 -7.84
N LYS A 53 -9.89 61.75 -8.83
CA LYS A 53 -10.08 61.24 -10.20
C LYS A 53 -8.83 61.38 -11.10
N ASN A 54 -7.84 62.18 -10.72
CA ASN A 54 -6.66 62.49 -11.55
C ASN A 54 -5.34 62.38 -10.78
N LEU A 55 -5.12 61.23 -10.12
CA LEU A 55 -3.92 60.99 -9.32
C LEU A 55 -2.66 60.74 -10.16
N ASP A 56 -2.79 60.48 -11.46
CA ASP A 56 -1.68 60.13 -12.36
C ASP A 56 -2.01 60.40 -13.85
N CYS A 57 -1.08 60.09 -14.78
CA CYS A 57 -1.24 60.32 -16.22
C CYS A 57 -2.05 59.26 -16.97
N GLY A 58 -2.78 58.39 -16.26
CA GLY A 58 -3.28 57.11 -16.75
C GLY A 58 -2.22 56.00 -16.70
N CYS A 59 -1.05 56.26 -16.09
CA CYS A 59 -0.02 55.26 -15.82
C CYS A 59 -0.37 54.35 -14.65
N LEU A 60 -1.17 54.75 -13.66
CA LEU A 60 -1.67 53.83 -12.64
C LEU A 60 -2.57 52.75 -13.29
N ASN A 61 -3.35 53.10 -14.31
CA ASN A 61 -4.15 52.14 -15.08
C ASN A 61 -3.35 51.37 -16.16
N LYS A 62 -2.24 51.93 -16.67
CA LYS A 62 -1.38 51.28 -17.69
C LYS A 62 -0.26 50.42 -17.08
N GLU A 63 0.24 50.76 -15.90
CA GLU A 63 1.14 49.93 -15.09
C GLU A 63 0.40 48.74 -14.46
N ASP A 64 -0.95 48.77 -14.47
CA ASP A 64 -1.84 47.66 -14.11
C ASP A 64 -2.28 46.78 -15.30
N CYS A 65 -1.73 46.95 -16.52
CA CYS A 65 -2.09 46.11 -17.67
C CYS A 65 -1.11 44.95 -17.94
N SER A 66 0.03 44.92 -17.25
CA SER A 66 0.94 43.78 -17.32
C SER A 66 0.71 42.87 -16.13
N LEU A 67 0.09 41.71 -16.39
CA LEU A 67 0.04 40.65 -15.40
C LEU A 67 1.43 40.04 -15.18
N VAL A 68 2.44 40.36 -16.00
CA VAL A 68 3.81 39.83 -15.91
C VAL A 68 4.38 40.02 -14.51
N ASN A 69 5.02 38.96 -14.02
CA ASN A 69 5.55 38.80 -12.66
C ASN A 69 4.52 38.83 -11.53
N ARG A 70 3.24 39.11 -11.79
CA ARG A 70 2.19 38.97 -10.78
C ARG A 70 1.93 37.50 -10.48
N ILE A 71 1.50 37.26 -9.25
CA ILE A 71 1.20 35.93 -8.75
C ILE A 71 -0.30 35.81 -8.53
N PHE A 72 -0.93 34.86 -9.20
CA PHE A 72 -2.35 34.53 -9.06
C PHE A 72 -2.45 33.12 -8.46
N GLY A 73 -2.73 33.05 -7.16
CA GLY A 73 -2.57 31.80 -6.39
C GLY A 73 -1.12 31.31 -6.42
N HIS A 74 -0.88 30.21 -7.12
CA HIS A 74 0.45 29.61 -7.30
C HIS A 74 0.98 29.73 -8.73
N TRP A 75 0.43 30.66 -9.50
CA TRP A 75 0.87 30.97 -10.86
C TRP A 75 1.62 32.29 -10.87
N LYS A 76 2.90 32.27 -11.28
CA LYS A 76 3.61 33.49 -11.66
C LYS A 76 3.46 33.69 -13.16
N VAL A 77 2.94 34.83 -13.56
CA VAL A 77 2.80 35.17 -14.97
C VAL A 77 4.17 35.55 -15.51
N LEU A 78 4.56 34.98 -16.66
CA LEU A 78 5.84 35.25 -17.31
C LEU A 78 5.69 36.28 -18.43
N GLU A 79 4.79 36.02 -19.37
CA GLU A 79 4.63 36.83 -20.58
C GLU A 79 3.25 36.62 -21.20
N LEU A 80 2.85 37.49 -22.12
CA LEU A 80 1.63 37.32 -22.91
C LEU A 80 1.83 36.15 -23.89
N ALA A 81 0.87 35.21 -23.94
CA ALA A 81 0.95 34.08 -24.84
C ALA A 81 0.53 34.47 -26.27
N ALA A 82 1.10 33.79 -27.27
CA ALA A 82 0.72 33.99 -28.66
C ALA A 82 -0.79 33.70 -28.87
N PRO A 83 -1.50 34.51 -29.68
CA PRO A 83 -2.92 34.33 -29.92
C PRO A 83 -3.19 32.99 -30.62
N LYS A 84 -4.19 32.24 -30.14
CA LYS A 84 -4.67 31.02 -30.80
C LYS A 84 -5.66 31.36 -31.91
N LYS A 85 -5.62 30.60 -33.02
CA LYS A 85 -6.63 30.66 -34.09
C LYS A 85 -8.01 30.38 -33.47
N ASN A 86 -8.97 31.29 -33.67
CA ASN A 86 -10.35 31.26 -33.17
C ASN A 86 -10.64 31.65 -31.70
N THR A 87 -9.76 32.37 -30.99
CA THR A 87 -10.13 32.91 -29.66
C THR A 87 -9.69 34.36 -29.46
N HIS A 88 -10.62 35.28 -29.18
CA HIS A 88 -10.33 36.69 -28.86
C HIS A 88 -9.86 36.92 -27.41
N LEU A 89 -9.77 35.87 -26.60
CA LEU A 89 -9.41 35.99 -25.19
C LEU A 89 -7.89 36.13 -25.03
N LYS A 90 -7.45 37.20 -24.37
CA LYS A 90 -6.05 37.39 -23.97
C LYS A 90 -5.62 36.25 -23.04
N GLN A 91 -4.51 35.59 -23.38
CA GLN A 91 -3.94 34.47 -22.60
C GLN A 91 -2.53 34.83 -22.15
N TRP A 92 -2.18 34.37 -20.95
CA TRP A 92 -0.91 34.64 -20.30
C TRP A 92 -0.17 33.35 -20.04
N LYS A 93 1.12 33.30 -20.41
CA LYS A 93 2.01 32.18 -20.12
C LYS A 93 2.41 32.27 -18.65
N CYS A 94 2.01 31.28 -17.87
CA CYS A 94 2.17 31.27 -16.41
C CYS A 94 3.02 30.06 -16.01
N ILE A 95 3.94 30.25 -15.06
CA ILE A 95 4.73 29.18 -14.44
C ILE A 95 4.25 28.91 -13.03
N CYS A 96 4.19 27.63 -12.67
CA CYS A 96 3.83 27.23 -11.32
C CYS A 96 4.97 27.57 -10.34
N THR A 97 4.66 28.32 -9.28
CA THR A 97 5.65 28.77 -8.27
C THR A 97 5.91 27.76 -7.16
N LEU A 98 5.04 26.75 -7.01
CA LEU A 98 5.10 25.80 -5.90
C LEU A 98 6.23 24.76 -5.97
N CYS A 99 6.39 24.05 -7.09
CA CYS A 99 7.38 22.96 -7.17
C CYS A 99 7.67 22.50 -8.61
N CYS A 100 6.63 22.30 -9.42
CA CYS A 100 6.77 21.52 -10.65
C CYS A 100 7.21 22.31 -11.90
N LYS A 101 7.48 23.63 -11.78
CA LYS A 101 7.88 24.55 -12.87
C LYS A 101 7.07 24.45 -14.17
N LYS A 102 5.87 23.83 -14.11
CA LYS A 102 4.99 23.64 -15.27
C LYS A 102 4.56 24.99 -15.81
N VAL A 103 4.65 25.14 -17.12
CA VAL A 103 4.23 26.34 -17.85
C VAL A 103 2.90 26.07 -18.54
N LYS A 104 1.92 26.95 -18.36
CA LYS A 104 0.60 26.88 -19.03
C LYS A 104 0.15 28.24 -19.52
N ASN A 105 -0.59 28.26 -20.63
CA ASN A 105 -1.29 29.45 -21.10
C ASN A 105 -2.66 29.52 -20.44
N ILE A 106 -2.92 30.60 -19.70
CA ILE A 106 -4.12 30.78 -18.89
C ILE A 106 -4.85 32.04 -19.36
N PRO A 107 -6.18 31.99 -19.62
CA PRO A 107 -6.94 33.18 -19.95
C PRO A 107 -6.86 34.25 -18.85
N GLU A 108 -6.73 35.51 -19.25
CA GLU A 108 -6.69 36.67 -18.34
C GLU A 108 -7.89 36.69 -17.39
N THR A 109 -9.08 36.41 -17.93
CA THR A 109 -10.32 36.32 -17.15
C THR A 109 -10.28 35.25 -16.06
N TYR A 110 -9.54 34.16 -16.26
CA TYR A 110 -9.44 33.07 -15.29
C TYR A 110 -8.45 33.39 -14.16
N LEU A 111 -7.41 34.16 -14.47
CA LEU A 111 -6.47 34.69 -13.47
C LEU A 111 -7.16 35.72 -12.58
N LEU A 112 -7.86 36.68 -13.19
CA LEU A 112 -8.54 37.77 -12.48
C LEU A 112 -9.74 37.28 -11.65
N ARG A 113 -10.49 36.29 -12.14
CA ARG A 113 -11.63 35.69 -11.41
C ARG A 113 -11.23 34.59 -10.42
N GLY A 114 -9.94 34.22 -10.36
CA GLY A 114 -9.45 33.17 -9.46
C GLY A 114 -10.01 31.76 -9.75
N VAL A 115 -10.38 31.48 -11.01
CA VAL A 115 -10.92 30.17 -11.43
C VAL A 115 -9.81 29.10 -11.38
N THR A 116 -8.56 29.50 -11.62
CA THR A 116 -7.40 28.62 -11.58
C THR A 116 -6.30 29.22 -10.70
N ASN A 117 -6.16 28.69 -9.49
CA ASN A 117 -5.21 29.20 -8.50
C ASN A 117 -3.95 28.35 -8.40
N SER A 118 -3.82 27.28 -9.21
CA SER A 118 -2.59 26.49 -9.29
C SER A 118 -2.55 25.63 -10.55
N CYS A 119 -1.36 25.13 -10.88
CA CYS A 119 -1.16 24.14 -11.93
C CYS A 119 -1.67 22.74 -11.60
N GLY A 120 -2.28 22.56 -10.43
CA GLY A 120 -2.71 21.27 -9.91
C GLY A 120 -1.58 20.47 -9.26
N CYS A 121 -0.31 20.92 -9.23
CA CYS A 121 0.73 20.17 -8.50
C CYS A 121 0.60 20.27 -6.97
N ASN A 122 -0.16 21.25 -6.44
CA ASN A 122 -0.60 21.21 -5.03
C ASN A 122 -1.75 20.23 -4.76
N LYS A 123 -2.39 19.65 -5.79
CA LYS A 123 -3.31 18.51 -5.60
C LYS A 123 -2.55 17.18 -5.50
N ASN A 124 -1.26 17.13 -5.84
CA ASN A 124 -0.49 15.88 -5.87
C ASN A 124 0.77 15.84 -5.01
N GLU A 125 1.23 16.94 -4.40
CA GLU A 125 2.41 16.87 -3.52
C GLU A 125 2.12 17.16 -2.03
N ASN A 126 1.13 18.00 -1.68
CA ASN A 126 0.89 18.37 -0.27
C ASN A 126 -0.30 17.68 0.43
N LYS A 127 -0.74 16.51 -0.05
CA LYS A 127 -1.63 15.64 0.76
C LYS A 127 -1.24 14.18 0.80
N LEU A 128 -0.04 13.86 0.32
CA LEU A 128 0.58 12.61 0.64
C LEU A 128 1.35 12.79 1.93
N LYS A 129 0.60 12.84 3.04
CA LYS A 129 1.18 12.56 4.36
C LYS A 129 2.01 11.30 4.16
N ASP A 130 3.32 11.43 4.33
CA ASP A 130 4.18 10.27 4.34
C ASP A 130 3.65 9.33 5.43
N LEU A 131 3.35 8.12 4.99
CA LEU A 131 2.84 7.08 5.85
C LEU A 131 3.96 6.14 6.27
N SER A 132 5.17 6.25 5.71
CA SER A 132 6.33 5.47 6.15
C SER A 132 6.52 5.55 7.67
N GLY A 133 6.69 4.39 8.29
CA GLY A 133 6.77 4.21 9.74
C GLY A 133 5.45 4.26 10.49
N LYS A 134 4.32 4.58 9.84
CA LYS A 134 3.00 4.61 10.50
C LYS A 134 2.34 3.24 10.47
N ARG A 135 1.62 2.95 11.56
CA ARG A 135 0.91 1.70 11.79
C ARG A 135 -0.58 1.86 11.56
N PHE A 136 -1.19 0.87 10.91
CA PHE A 136 -2.62 0.77 10.59
C PHE A 136 -3.09 -0.65 10.97
N GLY A 137 -3.59 -0.81 12.20
CA GLY A 137 -3.78 -2.13 12.80
C GLY A 137 -2.47 -2.90 12.95
N PHE A 138 -2.36 -4.04 12.27
CA PHE A 138 -1.18 -4.90 12.25
C PHE A 138 -0.19 -4.55 11.13
N LEU A 139 -0.55 -3.62 10.23
CA LEU A 139 0.30 -3.21 9.12
C LEU A 139 1.16 -2.01 9.48
N THR A 140 2.47 -2.14 9.33
CA THR A 140 3.43 -1.03 9.37
C THR A 140 3.84 -0.64 7.95
N VAL A 141 3.64 0.62 7.58
CA VAL A 141 3.98 1.11 6.25
C VAL A 141 5.49 1.29 6.13
N ILE A 142 6.11 0.64 5.14
CA ILE A 142 7.55 0.70 4.90
C ILE A 142 7.87 1.83 3.92
N LYS A 143 7.36 1.70 2.69
CA LYS A 143 7.68 2.64 1.62
C LYS A 143 6.56 2.74 0.60
N ARG A 144 6.50 3.88 -0.08
CA ARG A 144 5.61 4.06 -1.23
C ARG A 144 6.19 3.31 -2.43
N ILE A 145 5.32 2.60 -3.14
CA ILE A 145 5.70 1.80 -4.31
C ILE A 145 5.06 2.28 -5.61
N GLY A 146 3.96 3.04 -5.54
CA GLY A 146 3.37 3.58 -6.76
C GLY A 146 2.03 4.27 -6.58
N LEU A 147 1.21 4.15 -7.62
CA LEU A 147 -0.15 4.65 -7.70
C LEU A 147 -1.05 3.54 -8.23
N SER A 148 -2.21 3.34 -7.58
CA SER A 148 -3.35 2.61 -8.14
C SER A 148 -4.39 3.65 -8.57
N GLY A 149 -4.47 3.90 -9.88
CA GLY A 149 -5.22 5.04 -10.43
C GLY A 149 -4.65 6.37 -9.93
N HIS A 150 -5.46 7.13 -9.19
CA HIS A 150 -5.03 8.38 -8.52
C HIS A 150 -4.66 8.19 -7.05
N THR A 151 -4.74 6.97 -6.52
CA THR A 151 -4.53 6.67 -5.10
C THR A 151 -3.13 6.12 -4.87
N PRO A 152 -2.34 6.72 -3.97
CA PRO A 152 -1.00 6.23 -3.67
C PRO A 152 -1.00 4.87 -2.96
N THR A 153 -0.19 3.95 -3.47
CA THR A 153 -0.04 2.58 -2.98
C THR A 153 1.24 2.42 -2.18
N TRP A 154 1.13 1.71 -1.07
CA TRP A 154 2.17 1.55 -0.06
C TRP A 154 2.49 0.07 0.15
N LEU A 155 3.78 -0.24 0.26
CA LEU A 155 4.25 -1.53 0.75
C LEU A 155 4.19 -1.50 2.27
N CYS A 156 3.42 -2.42 2.84
CA CYS A 156 3.24 -2.57 4.27
C CYS A 156 3.76 -3.94 4.69
N VAL A 157 4.39 -4.00 5.86
CA VAL A 157 4.76 -5.26 6.51
C VAL A 157 3.81 -5.47 7.67
N CYS A 158 3.22 -6.65 7.75
CA CYS A 158 2.36 -7.05 8.85
C CYS A 158 3.19 -7.56 10.02
N ASP A 159 2.66 -7.48 11.23
CA ASP A 159 3.33 -8.01 12.42
C ASP A 159 3.61 -9.53 12.33
N CYS A 160 2.86 -10.27 11.50
CA CYS A 160 3.13 -11.68 11.21
C CYS A 160 4.32 -11.92 10.27
N GLY A 161 4.98 -10.87 9.78
CA GLY A 161 6.09 -10.97 8.83
C GLY A 161 5.69 -11.00 7.35
N GLY A 162 4.42 -11.24 7.04
CA GLY A 162 3.91 -11.14 5.66
C GLY A 162 3.83 -9.69 5.17
N ASP A 163 4.07 -9.45 3.89
CA ASP A 163 3.96 -8.14 3.26
C ASP A 163 2.68 -7.98 2.43
N ARG A 164 2.20 -6.74 2.30
CA ARG A 164 1.02 -6.42 1.50
C ARG A 164 1.12 -5.06 0.86
N ILE A 165 0.68 -4.98 -0.40
CA ILE A 165 0.53 -3.73 -1.14
C ILE A 165 -0.88 -3.20 -0.88
N VAL A 166 -0.99 -2.02 -0.25
CA VAL A 166 -2.29 -1.44 0.14
C VAL A 166 -2.42 -0.01 -0.38
N PRO A 167 -3.53 0.33 -1.08
CA PRO A 167 -3.85 1.71 -1.43
C PRO A 167 -4.15 2.55 -0.18
N ARG A 168 -3.74 3.82 -0.19
CA ARG A 168 -3.94 4.75 0.94
C ARG A 168 -5.38 4.85 1.43
N ASN A 169 -6.35 4.79 0.51
CA ASN A 169 -7.77 4.89 0.88
C ASN A 169 -8.25 3.64 1.62
N ASP A 170 -7.68 2.48 1.32
CA ASP A 170 -8.04 1.21 1.97
C ASP A 170 -7.43 1.09 3.37
N LEU A 171 -6.30 1.76 3.66
CA LEU A 171 -5.74 1.86 5.03
C LEU A 171 -6.57 2.74 5.98
N LYS A 172 -7.46 3.58 5.47
CA LYS A 172 -8.18 4.62 6.24
C LYS A 172 -9.66 4.74 5.87
N ARG A 173 -10.29 3.62 5.56
CA ARG A 173 -11.73 3.63 5.31
C ARG A 173 -12.48 4.02 6.58
N ARG A 174 -13.67 4.59 6.43
CA ARG A 174 -14.55 5.00 7.54
C ARG A 174 -15.80 4.13 7.64
N ASP A 175 -15.95 3.17 6.74
CA ASP A 175 -17.06 2.23 6.66
C ASP A 175 -16.75 0.89 7.35
N GLY A 176 -15.65 0.82 8.11
CA GLY A 176 -15.23 -0.36 8.86
C GLY A 176 -14.60 -1.47 8.01
N ARG A 177 -14.33 -1.22 6.72
CA ARG A 177 -13.73 -2.18 5.78
C ARG A 177 -12.26 -1.87 5.46
N GLU A 178 -11.59 -1.12 6.32
CA GLU A 178 -10.17 -0.83 6.17
C GLU A 178 -9.30 -2.10 6.18
N ILE A 179 -8.25 -2.10 5.36
CA ILE A 179 -7.25 -3.15 5.34
C ILE A 179 -6.23 -2.84 6.43
N THR A 180 -6.34 -3.55 7.56
CA THR A 180 -5.48 -3.39 8.74
C THR A 180 -4.50 -4.54 8.94
N HIS A 181 -4.50 -5.51 8.02
CA HIS A 181 -3.69 -6.74 8.11
C HIS A 181 -3.34 -7.25 6.70
N CYS A 182 -2.33 -8.14 6.60
CA CYS A 182 -1.92 -8.69 5.29
C CYS A 182 -2.95 -9.66 4.69
N GLY A 183 -4.01 -10.00 5.43
CA GLY A 183 -4.92 -11.10 5.11
C GLY A 183 -4.98 -12.14 6.23
N CYS A 184 -4.03 -12.09 7.18
CA CYS A 184 -4.09 -12.81 8.44
C CYS A 184 -5.27 -12.29 9.29
N LYS A 185 -6.30 -13.11 9.51
CA LYS A 185 -7.48 -12.68 10.27
C LYS A 185 -7.17 -12.73 11.77
N ASN A 186 -7.45 -11.63 12.48
CA ASN A 186 -7.44 -11.43 13.94
C ASN A 186 -6.22 -11.99 14.70
N MET A 187 -5.32 -11.10 15.12
CA MET A 187 -4.11 -11.47 15.87
C MET A 187 -4.10 -10.83 17.26
N GLU A 188 -4.27 -11.62 18.30
CA GLU A 188 -3.61 -11.33 19.57
C GLU A 188 -2.34 -12.18 19.62
N SER A 189 -1.17 -11.52 19.75
CA SER A 189 0.10 -12.21 19.93
C SER A 189 0.37 -12.39 21.42
N VAL A 190 0.38 -13.62 21.89
CA VAL A 190 0.83 -13.96 23.25
C VAL A 190 2.10 -14.81 23.10
N ASN A 191 3.20 -14.37 23.70
CA ASN A 191 4.46 -15.13 23.76
C ASN A 191 5.00 -15.66 22.40
N GLY A 192 4.75 -14.94 21.30
CA GLY A 192 5.21 -15.35 19.96
C GLY A 192 4.32 -16.38 19.25
N PHE A 193 3.17 -16.72 19.84
CA PHE A 193 2.10 -17.49 19.21
C PHE A 193 1.04 -16.57 18.63
N ILE A 194 0.54 -16.92 17.46
CA ILE A 194 -0.56 -16.25 16.76
C ILE A 194 -1.81 -17.09 17.00
N ILE A 195 -2.76 -16.56 17.77
CA ILE A 195 -4.04 -17.24 18.03
C ILE A 195 -5.00 -16.96 16.87
N CYS A 196 -5.52 -18.02 16.26
CA CYS A 196 -6.63 -17.99 15.30
C CYS A 196 -7.92 -18.48 15.98
N GLU A 197 -9.07 -18.42 15.30
CA GLU A 197 -10.37 -18.76 15.91
C GLU A 197 -10.42 -20.18 16.49
N ASP A 198 -9.84 -21.16 15.79
CA ASP A 198 -9.90 -22.59 16.13
C ASP A 198 -8.51 -23.26 16.29
N TYR A 199 -7.43 -22.57 15.95
CA TYR A 199 -6.06 -23.09 16.06
C TYR A 199 -5.06 -21.99 16.40
N VAL A 200 -3.82 -22.37 16.67
CA VAL A 200 -2.71 -21.47 16.98
C VAL A 200 -1.56 -21.74 16.01
N VAL A 201 -0.90 -20.66 15.57
CA VAL A 201 0.33 -20.71 14.78
C VAL A 201 1.51 -20.37 15.68
N GLY A 202 2.42 -21.32 15.87
CA GLY A 202 3.71 -21.10 16.49
C GLY A 202 4.79 -20.82 15.45
N ASN A 203 5.74 -19.95 15.78
CA ASN A 203 6.93 -19.71 14.96
C ASN A 203 8.18 -20.24 15.67
N THR A 204 8.98 -21.02 14.95
CA THR A 204 10.30 -21.43 15.44
C THR A 204 11.28 -20.25 15.38
N THR A 205 12.41 -20.36 16.10
CA THR A 205 13.50 -19.37 16.05
C THR A 205 14.10 -19.17 14.66
N ARG A 206 13.84 -20.09 13.71
CA ARG A 206 14.27 -20.02 12.31
C ARG A 206 13.19 -19.46 11.36
N GLY A 207 12.04 -19.01 11.88
CA GLY A 207 10.94 -18.44 11.10
C GLY A 207 10.05 -19.47 10.41
N TRP A 208 10.15 -20.74 10.78
CA TRP A 208 9.23 -21.78 10.29
C TRP A 208 7.99 -21.87 11.16
N GLU A 209 6.82 -21.96 10.52
CA GLU A 209 5.51 -22.03 11.16
C GLU A 209 5.07 -23.47 11.48
N PHE A 210 4.36 -23.63 12.59
CA PHE A 210 3.67 -24.86 12.93
C PHE A 210 2.29 -24.57 13.54
N TYR A 211 1.38 -25.54 13.43
CA TYR A 211 -0.04 -25.38 13.76
C TYR A 211 -0.47 -26.40 14.83
N PHE A 212 -1.36 -26.00 15.74
CA PHE A 212 -1.97 -26.87 16.78
C PHE A 212 -3.29 -26.27 17.27
N ASP A 213 -4.14 -27.02 17.97
CA ASP A 213 -5.44 -26.50 18.44
C ASP A 213 -5.28 -25.51 19.59
N ILE A 214 -6.22 -24.55 19.70
CA ILE A 214 -6.21 -23.54 20.75
C ILE A 214 -6.22 -24.13 22.17
N ASN A 215 -6.89 -25.27 22.36
CA ASN A 215 -6.98 -25.95 23.65
C ASN A 215 -5.64 -26.50 24.15
N ASP A 216 -4.65 -26.63 23.26
CA ASP A 216 -3.32 -27.14 23.60
C ASP A 216 -2.31 -26.02 23.92
N LEU A 217 -2.71 -24.73 23.85
CA LEU A 217 -1.83 -23.58 24.03
C LEU A 217 -1.05 -23.59 25.36
N GLU A 218 -1.74 -23.84 26.47
CA GLU A 218 -1.12 -23.87 27.81
C GLU A 218 -0.02 -24.94 27.91
N GLU A 219 -0.15 -26.06 27.21
CA GLU A 219 0.86 -27.13 27.21
C GLU A 219 2.02 -26.80 26.27
N VAL A 220 1.73 -26.20 25.12
CA VAL A 220 2.73 -25.88 24.09
C VAL A 220 3.63 -24.73 24.51
N GLU A 221 3.12 -23.71 25.21
CA GLU A 221 3.91 -22.53 25.59
C GLU A 221 4.98 -22.79 26.67
N LYS A 222 4.89 -23.93 27.37
CA LYS A 222 5.89 -24.36 28.37
C LYS A 222 7.27 -24.62 27.78
N TYR A 223 7.34 -24.78 26.45
CA TYR A 223 8.55 -25.22 25.75
C TYR A 223 8.95 -24.26 24.63
N SER A 224 10.24 -24.26 24.32
CA SER A 224 10.77 -23.62 23.10
C SER A 224 10.89 -24.65 21.98
N TRP A 225 10.41 -24.29 20.79
CA TRP A 225 10.26 -25.23 19.67
C TRP A 225 11.24 -24.96 18.52
N CYS A 226 11.72 -26.04 17.90
CA CYS A 226 12.48 -26.03 16.66
C CYS A 226 11.96 -27.13 15.73
N MET A 227 12.21 -27.01 14.42
CA MET A 227 11.94 -28.08 13.47
C MET A 227 13.20 -28.86 13.14
N ASP A 228 13.05 -30.16 12.91
CA ASP A 228 14.08 -30.97 12.26
C ASP A 228 14.00 -30.88 10.72
N ASP A 229 14.93 -31.56 10.04
CA ASP A 229 15.03 -31.53 8.59
C ASP A 229 13.85 -32.25 7.88
N LYS A 230 13.01 -32.96 8.65
CA LYS A 230 11.79 -33.62 8.16
C LYS A 230 10.53 -32.81 8.47
N GLY A 231 10.66 -31.65 9.12
CA GLY A 231 9.56 -30.78 9.50
C GLY A 231 8.89 -31.11 10.84
N TYR A 232 9.39 -32.11 11.59
CA TYR A 232 8.82 -32.42 12.90
C TYR A 232 9.19 -31.35 13.92
N VAL A 233 8.17 -30.84 14.59
CA VAL A 233 8.31 -29.82 15.64
C VAL A 233 8.74 -30.50 16.95
N ARG A 234 9.87 -30.06 17.51
CA ARG A 234 10.49 -30.65 18.69
C ARG A 234 11.13 -29.62 19.62
N SER A 235 11.17 -29.94 20.90
CA SER A 235 11.89 -29.20 21.93
C SER A 235 12.99 -30.07 22.54
N ARG A 236 14.07 -29.45 22.99
CA ARG A 236 15.16 -30.12 23.71
C ARG A 236 15.08 -29.74 25.18
N GLN A 237 14.91 -30.73 26.03
CA GLN A 237 14.88 -30.60 27.48
C GLN A 237 16.01 -31.41 28.11
N PHE A 238 16.30 -31.15 29.37
CA PHE A 238 17.20 -31.94 30.20
C PHE A 238 16.40 -32.59 31.31
N ASP A 239 16.65 -33.87 31.59
CA ASP A 239 16.06 -34.55 32.73
C ASP A 239 16.79 -34.19 34.04
N GLU A 240 16.26 -34.66 35.18
CA GLU A 240 16.85 -34.45 36.51
C GLU A 240 18.29 -34.99 36.64
N LYS A 241 18.66 -35.95 35.78
CA LYS A 241 20.00 -36.55 35.72
C LYS A 241 20.92 -35.83 34.72
N GLY A 242 20.47 -34.73 34.11
CA GLY A 242 21.21 -33.95 33.12
C GLY A 242 21.27 -34.58 31.73
N GLN A 243 20.52 -35.66 31.47
CA GLN A 243 20.45 -36.28 30.15
C GLN A 243 19.50 -35.51 29.24
N ARG A 244 19.85 -35.47 27.95
CA ARG A 244 19.04 -34.77 26.95
C ARG A 244 17.80 -35.58 26.60
N LYS A 245 16.62 -35.01 26.81
CA LYS A 245 15.34 -35.55 26.38
C LYS A 245 14.77 -34.71 25.24
N THR A 246 14.38 -35.35 24.14
CA THR A 246 13.71 -34.65 23.03
C THR A 246 12.20 -34.84 23.18
N ILE A 247 11.47 -33.74 23.23
CA ILE A 247 10.00 -33.73 23.20
C ILE A 247 9.58 -33.43 21.77
N VAL A 248 8.64 -34.20 21.23
CA VAL A 248 8.10 -33.99 19.88
C VAL A 248 6.63 -33.59 20.00
N LEU A 249 6.22 -32.52 19.31
CA LEU A 249 4.95 -31.85 19.56
C LEU A 249 3.73 -32.77 19.38
N HIS A 250 3.56 -33.38 18.21
CA HIS A 250 2.43 -34.30 17.97
C HIS A 250 2.32 -35.44 19.01
N ARG A 251 3.45 -35.91 19.57
CA ARG A 251 3.45 -36.93 20.63
C ARG A 251 3.00 -36.36 21.97
N LEU A 252 3.44 -35.13 22.29
CA LEU A 252 3.03 -34.41 23.48
C LEU A 252 1.51 -34.20 23.50
N LEU A 253 0.94 -33.74 22.38
CA LEU A 253 -0.50 -33.43 22.29
C LEU A 253 -1.42 -34.65 22.48
N LEU A 254 -0.95 -35.86 22.13
CA LEU A 254 -1.69 -37.11 22.35
C LEU A 254 -1.24 -37.87 23.60
N ASN A 255 -0.34 -37.31 24.41
CA ASN A 255 0.23 -37.99 25.58
C ASN A 255 0.79 -39.39 25.26
N ALA A 256 1.43 -39.54 24.10
CA ALA A 256 1.89 -40.84 23.62
C ALA A 256 3.04 -41.38 24.48
N ALA A 257 2.85 -42.60 25.01
CA ALA A 257 3.84 -43.31 25.82
C ALA A 257 5.07 -43.72 24.99
N GLU A 258 6.12 -44.15 25.67
CA GLU A 258 7.33 -44.66 25.01
C GLU A 258 6.99 -45.85 24.12
N GLY A 259 7.45 -45.82 22.87
CA GLY A 259 7.19 -46.86 21.86
C GLY A 259 5.87 -46.70 21.08
N GLU A 260 4.90 -45.91 21.55
CA GLU A 260 3.69 -45.63 20.78
C GLU A 260 3.99 -44.74 19.57
N ILE A 261 3.28 -44.90 18.46
CA ILE A 261 3.46 -44.10 17.24
C ILE A 261 2.28 -43.16 17.07
N VAL A 262 2.57 -41.91 16.73
CA VAL A 262 1.59 -40.90 16.34
C VAL A 262 1.84 -40.54 14.88
N ASP A 263 0.82 -40.70 14.05
CA ASP A 263 0.81 -40.49 12.60
C ASP A 263 0.13 -39.16 12.25
N HIS A 264 0.63 -38.49 11.19
CA HIS A 264 0.03 -37.31 10.61
C HIS A 264 -0.84 -37.71 9.41
N LYS A 265 -2.16 -37.71 9.58
CA LYS A 265 -3.14 -38.13 8.55
C LYS A 265 -2.93 -37.44 7.20
N ASN A 266 -2.53 -36.17 7.23
CA ASN A 266 -2.28 -35.32 6.06
C ASN A 266 -0.82 -35.32 5.56
N ASN A 267 0.08 -36.12 6.16
CA ASN A 267 1.52 -36.12 5.85
C ASN A 267 2.22 -34.76 5.98
N THR A 268 1.71 -33.87 6.85
CA THR A 268 2.30 -32.54 7.10
C THR A 268 2.80 -32.44 8.55
N PRO A 269 4.09 -32.72 8.83
CA PRO A 269 4.63 -32.79 10.19
C PRO A 269 4.55 -31.49 11.02
N CYS A 270 4.48 -30.33 10.36
CA CYS A 270 4.32 -29.03 11.03
C CYS A 270 2.86 -28.74 11.41
N ASP A 271 1.89 -29.51 10.91
CA ASP A 271 0.48 -29.38 11.23
C ASP A 271 0.07 -30.41 12.30
N ASN A 272 0.11 -29.97 13.56
CA ASN A 272 -0.10 -30.80 14.75
C ASN A 272 -1.51 -30.61 15.31
N ARG A 273 -2.46 -30.06 14.53
CA ARG A 273 -3.88 -30.02 14.92
C ARG A 273 -4.40 -31.45 15.13
N ARG A 274 -5.20 -31.67 16.17
CA ARG A 274 -5.80 -32.96 16.59
C ARG A 274 -6.59 -33.63 15.48
N THR A 275 -7.19 -32.86 14.58
CA THR A 275 -7.83 -33.38 13.38
C THR A 275 -6.86 -34.11 12.46
N ASN A 276 -5.59 -33.67 12.42
CA ASN A 276 -4.53 -34.15 11.54
C ASN A 276 -3.59 -35.19 12.17
N ILE A 277 -3.65 -35.42 13.48
CA ILE A 277 -2.81 -36.42 14.16
C ILE A 277 -3.64 -37.57 14.73
N ARG A 278 -3.06 -38.77 14.85
CA ARG A 278 -3.71 -39.96 15.45
C ARG A 278 -2.71 -40.97 15.98
N MET A 279 -3.15 -41.82 16.91
CA MET A 279 -2.40 -43.03 17.28
C MET A 279 -2.39 -44.02 16.11
N ALA A 280 -1.26 -44.67 15.88
CA ALA A 280 -1.09 -45.66 14.83
C ALA A 280 -0.16 -46.79 15.28
N SER A 281 -0.34 -47.96 14.68
CA SER A 281 0.67 -49.02 14.67
C SER A 281 1.74 -48.71 13.62
N ILE A 282 2.89 -49.41 13.71
CA ILE A 282 3.97 -49.32 12.71
C ILE A 282 3.45 -49.66 11.30
N LYS A 283 2.53 -50.63 11.19
CA LYS A 283 1.95 -51.06 9.91
C LYS A 283 1.05 -49.97 9.33
N GLU A 284 0.20 -49.37 10.15
CA GLU A 284 -0.71 -48.29 9.77
C GLU A 284 0.04 -47.05 9.32
N ASN A 285 1.02 -46.58 10.09
CA ASN A 285 1.86 -45.45 9.73
C ASN A 285 2.64 -45.70 8.41
N THR A 286 3.01 -46.95 8.13
CA THR A 286 3.69 -47.30 6.87
C THR A 286 2.75 -47.23 5.66
N ARG A 287 1.44 -47.47 5.85
CA ARG A 287 0.43 -47.35 4.78
C ARG A 287 0.18 -45.89 4.38
N ASN A 288 0.34 -44.96 5.31
CA ASN A 288 0.16 -43.53 5.07
C ASN A 288 1.37 -42.84 4.40
N ARG A 289 2.35 -43.58 3.87
CA ARG A 289 3.55 -42.96 3.26
C ARG A 289 3.27 -42.37 1.89
N THR A 290 3.86 -41.19 1.64
CA THR A 290 3.89 -40.57 0.31
C THR A 290 4.50 -41.53 -0.73
N PRO A 291 3.80 -41.82 -1.83
CA PRO A 291 4.33 -42.64 -2.92
C PRO A 291 5.49 -41.91 -3.61
N ARG A 292 6.51 -42.66 -4.06
CA ARG A 292 7.69 -42.10 -4.75
C ARG A 292 7.36 -41.41 -6.08
N SER A 293 6.25 -41.79 -6.70
CA SER A 293 5.72 -41.18 -7.92
C SER A 293 4.22 -41.44 -8.00
N PRO A 294 3.43 -40.49 -8.53
CA PRO A 294 2.00 -40.68 -8.76
C PRO A 294 1.70 -41.79 -9.79
N TYR A 295 2.69 -42.19 -10.60
CA TYR A 295 2.59 -43.25 -11.62
C TYR A 295 3.24 -44.57 -11.19
N ASN A 296 3.90 -44.60 -10.03
CA ASN A 296 4.58 -45.79 -9.50
C ASN A 296 4.01 -46.18 -8.14
N ILE A 297 2.70 -46.42 -8.14
CA ILE A 297 1.96 -46.85 -6.96
C ILE A 297 2.15 -48.35 -6.80
N SER A 298 2.58 -48.77 -5.62
CA SER A 298 2.80 -50.18 -5.32
C SER A 298 1.53 -50.99 -5.56
N GLY A 299 1.65 -52.03 -6.39
CA GLY A 299 0.54 -52.89 -6.78
C GLY A 299 -0.11 -52.53 -8.12
N LEU A 300 0.32 -51.44 -8.78
CA LEU A 300 -0.02 -51.15 -10.18
C LEU A 300 1.15 -51.49 -11.10
N SER A 301 0.92 -52.33 -12.11
CA SER A 301 1.95 -52.70 -13.08
C SER A 301 1.35 -53.02 -14.44
N LYS A 302 2.12 -52.83 -15.52
CA LYS A 302 1.70 -53.15 -16.88
C LYS A 302 2.20 -54.53 -17.26
N ASN A 303 1.35 -55.37 -17.83
CA ASN A 303 1.73 -56.70 -18.33
C ASN A 303 2.25 -56.66 -19.76
N ASP A 304 2.77 -57.78 -20.25
CA ASP A 304 3.33 -57.92 -21.61
C ASP A 304 2.30 -57.67 -22.71
N ARG A 305 1.01 -57.83 -22.42
CA ARG A 305 -0.11 -57.53 -23.33
C ARG A 305 -0.56 -56.08 -23.28
N GLY A 306 0.15 -55.24 -22.54
CA GLY A 306 -0.11 -53.82 -22.40
C GLY A 306 -1.28 -53.45 -21.49
N LYS A 307 -1.88 -54.41 -20.76
CA LYS A 307 -2.95 -54.17 -19.79
C LYS A 307 -2.40 -53.86 -18.40
N TRP A 308 -3.16 -53.13 -17.61
CA TRP A 308 -2.79 -52.72 -16.26
C TRP A 308 -3.32 -53.70 -15.21
N LEU A 309 -2.42 -54.29 -14.43
CA LEU A 309 -2.71 -55.15 -13.30
C LEU A 309 -2.81 -54.30 -12.02
N ALA A 310 -3.85 -54.51 -11.24
CA ALA A 310 -4.01 -53.91 -9.91
C ALA A 310 -4.03 -54.99 -8.82
N GLY A 311 -3.30 -54.74 -7.74
CA GLY A 311 -3.29 -55.59 -6.55
C GLY A 311 -2.94 -54.79 -5.30
N ILE A 312 -3.30 -55.33 -4.13
CA ILE A 312 -3.02 -54.74 -2.82
C ILE A 312 -2.47 -55.80 -1.88
N ASN A 313 -1.50 -55.41 -1.04
CA ASN A 313 -0.97 -56.30 0.00
C ASN A 313 -1.62 -55.97 1.35
N VAL A 314 -2.32 -56.93 1.93
CA VAL A 314 -2.97 -56.81 3.24
C VAL A 314 -2.52 -57.98 4.11
N ASP A 315 -1.94 -57.69 5.28
CA ASP A 315 -1.44 -58.69 6.23
C ASP A 315 -0.59 -59.81 5.61
N LYS A 316 0.36 -59.39 4.76
CA LYS A 316 1.31 -60.26 4.01
C LYS A 316 0.65 -61.14 2.93
N LYS A 317 -0.64 -60.95 2.64
CA LYS A 317 -1.34 -61.60 1.53
C LYS A 317 -1.52 -60.62 0.38
N HIS A 318 -1.19 -61.08 -0.82
CA HIS A 318 -1.47 -60.34 -2.04
C HIS A 318 -2.90 -60.59 -2.49
N ILE A 319 -3.68 -59.53 -2.65
CA ILE A 319 -5.05 -59.55 -3.14
C ILE A 319 -5.05 -58.97 -4.55
N TYR A 320 -5.44 -59.79 -5.52
CA TYR A 320 -5.61 -59.38 -6.90
C TYR A 320 -6.94 -58.65 -7.07
N LEU A 321 -6.89 -57.42 -7.60
CA LEU A 321 -8.06 -56.55 -7.75
C LEU A 321 -8.62 -56.60 -9.18
N GLY A 322 -7.78 -56.92 -10.17
CA GLY A 322 -8.21 -57.05 -11.55
C GLY A 322 -7.12 -56.71 -12.57
N THR A 323 -7.49 -56.89 -13.84
CA THR A 323 -6.73 -56.42 -15.00
C THR A 323 -7.61 -55.46 -15.78
N PHE A 324 -7.08 -54.28 -16.07
CA PHE A 324 -7.77 -53.15 -16.67
C PHE A 324 -7.08 -52.72 -17.97
N ASN A 325 -7.78 -51.97 -18.82
CA ASN A 325 -7.20 -51.52 -20.09
C ASN A 325 -6.41 -50.22 -19.91
N THR A 326 -6.79 -49.40 -18.95
CA THR A 326 -6.17 -48.09 -18.68
C THR A 326 -5.54 -48.03 -17.28
N TYR A 327 -4.64 -47.07 -17.07
CA TYR A 327 -4.01 -46.86 -15.78
C TYR A 327 -5.03 -46.35 -14.75
N GLU A 328 -5.92 -45.47 -15.21
CA GLU A 328 -6.94 -44.79 -14.42
C GLU A 328 -7.95 -45.77 -13.83
N GLU A 329 -8.40 -46.75 -14.62
CA GLU A 329 -9.27 -47.84 -14.14
C GLU A 329 -8.59 -48.68 -13.06
N ALA A 330 -7.32 -49.05 -13.29
CA ALA A 330 -6.55 -49.82 -12.32
C ALA A 330 -6.28 -49.01 -11.03
N PHE A 331 -6.05 -47.71 -11.16
CA PHE A 331 -5.82 -46.78 -10.07
C PHE A 331 -7.07 -46.60 -9.20
N GLU A 332 -8.25 -46.37 -9.79
CA GLU A 332 -9.49 -46.26 -9.02
C GLU A 332 -9.83 -47.58 -8.31
N ALA A 333 -9.68 -48.73 -8.97
CA ALA A 333 -9.85 -50.03 -8.32
C ALA A 333 -8.89 -50.22 -7.13
N ARG A 334 -7.64 -49.75 -7.28
CA ARG A 334 -6.65 -49.78 -6.20
C ARG A 334 -7.04 -48.86 -5.05
N LYS A 335 -7.54 -47.66 -5.33
CA LYS A 335 -7.99 -46.65 -4.36
C LYS A 335 -9.22 -47.10 -3.58
N ASP A 336 -10.18 -47.73 -4.24
CA ASP A 336 -11.35 -48.35 -3.59
C ASP A 336 -10.90 -49.46 -2.62
N ALA A 337 -9.92 -50.26 -3.02
CA ALA A 337 -9.33 -51.26 -2.13
C ALA A 337 -8.57 -50.62 -0.94
N GLU A 338 -7.94 -49.45 -1.09
CA GLU A 338 -7.35 -48.73 0.05
C GLU A 338 -8.42 -48.24 1.02
N ILE A 339 -9.51 -47.69 0.51
CA ILE A 339 -10.64 -47.27 1.33
C ILE A 339 -11.20 -48.46 2.11
N PHE A 340 -11.37 -49.61 1.46
CA PHE A 340 -11.93 -50.80 2.08
C PHE A 340 -10.98 -51.47 3.09
N TYR A 341 -9.72 -51.71 2.72
CA TYR A 341 -8.78 -52.48 3.55
C TYR A 341 -7.93 -51.64 4.50
N PHE A 342 -7.58 -50.41 4.13
CA PHE A 342 -6.73 -49.53 4.95
C PHE A 342 -7.54 -48.47 5.70
N GLY A 343 -8.76 -48.17 5.24
CA GLY A 343 -9.67 -47.25 5.91
C GLY A 343 -9.07 -45.87 6.05
N GLU A 344 -9.10 -45.33 7.26
CA GLU A 344 -8.54 -44.01 7.55
C GLU A 344 -7.01 -43.96 7.39
N PHE A 345 -6.29 -45.09 7.50
CA PHE A 345 -4.83 -45.17 7.44
C PHE A 345 -4.24 -45.22 6.03
N ARG A 346 -5.08 -45.09 5.00
CA ARG A 346 -4.62 -44.90 3.63
C ARG A 346 -3.91 -43.55 3.47
N TYR A 347 -3.02 -43.47 2.50
CA TYR A 347 -2.49 -42.20 2.04
C TYR A 347 -3.62 -41.34 1.46
N GLN A 348 -3.77 -40.11 1.95
CA GLN A 348 -4.85 -39.19 1.51
C GLN A 348 -4.39 -38.15 0.48
N GLY A 349 -3.09 -38.06 0.18
CA GLY A 349 -2.54 -36.99 -0.62
C GLY A 349 -2.23 -35.74 0.21
N ASN A 350 -1.29 -34.93 -0.25
CA ASN A 350 -1.11 -33.58 0.27
C ASN A 350 -2.12 -32.70 -0.48
N GLU A 351 -3.31 -32.45 0.09
CA GLU A 351 -4.14 -31.35 -0.39
C GLU A 351 -3.35 -30.05 -0.14
N SER A 352 -2.95 -29.40 -1.25
CA SER A 352 -2.07 -28.22 -1.28
C SER A 352 -2.83 -26.94 -0.99
#